data_AF-A0A8H7FHA0-F1
#
_entry.id   AF-A0A8H7FHA0-F1
#
_cell.length_a   1.000
_cell.length_b   1.000
_cell.length_c   1.000
_cell.angle_alpha   90.00
_cell.angle_beta   90.00
_cell.angle_gamma   90.00
#
_symmetry.space_group_name_H-M   'P 1'
#
loop_
_entity.id
_entity.type
_entity.pdbx_description
1 polymer ?
#
loop_
_entity_poly.entity_id
_entity_poly.type
_entity_poly.pdbx_seq_one_letter_code
_entity_poly.pdbx_strand_id
1 'polypeptide(L)'
;AKDIGAEWVRIWLFEDGQGLTVDSNNYVTGLKSDFETNFNDVLSHAAANGMKVYPTFFNYAPDTTNFPIANFFTDINAQTALLNNLIRPFIETYGSNSNIAAFQLYNELNGIANPYFSGYVINQAVAKAWVTSTTAAIKSVNSAAKVSVSQIYINDAYHAVGMSNVDYVGTGVDFYNIHIYSDNGAEIPAASAFNLDKPVYLGEFGEVTGEGDSHQNDVIYNFFVAAKAGGWAGAFYWNLGFAGSQPGVCGTDSTIKYTLYNCEGGERGGYNEFKYS
;
A
#
# COMPACT_ATOMS: atom_id res chain seq x y z
N ALA A 1 -13.13 -7.61 8.18
CA ALA A 1 -11.69 -7.97 8.26
C ALA A 1 -11.43 -9.04 9.34
N LYS A 2 -11.77 -8.78 10.61
CA LYS A 2 -11.66 -9.80 11.67
C LYS A 2 -12.43 -11.09 11.36
N ASP A 3 -13.69 -10.95 10.92
CA ASP A 3 -14.58 -12.10 10.71
C ASP A 3 -14.06 -13.06 9.63
N ILE A 4 -13.38 -12.52 8.61
CA ILE A 4 -12.76 -13.31 7.55
C ILE A 4 -11.42 -13.92 8.00
N GLY A 5 -10.87 -13.51 9.15
CA GLY A 5 -9.59 -13.99 9.67
C GLY A 5 -8.38 -13.21 9.15
N ALA A 6 -8.57 -12.03 8.56
CA ALA A 6 -7.46 -11.15 8.24
C ALA A 6 -6.78 -10.65 9.51
N GLU A 7 -5.46 -10.48 9.48
CA GLU A 7 -4.69 -9.96 10.61
C GLU A 7 -4.40 -8.45 10.45
N TRP A 8 -4.19 -8.01 9.21
CA TRP A 8 -3.76 -6.66 8.88
C TRP A 8 -4.77 -6.01 7.91
N VAL A 9 -4.96 -4.70 8.04
CA VAL A 9 -5.66 -3.87 7.06
C VAL A 9 -4.72 -2.75 6.62
N ARG A 10 -4.54 -2.60 5.31
CA ARG A 10 -3.78 -1.51 4.71
C ARG A 10 -4.72 -0.36 4.35
N ILE A 11 -4.35 0.87 4.68
CA ILE A 11 -5.19 2.06 4.46
C ILE A 11 -4.37 3.25 3.97
N TRP A 12 -5.01 4.11 3.19
CA TRP A 12 -4.47 5.41 2.77
C TRP A 12 -4.60 6.45 3.88
N LEU A 13 -3.57 7.28 4.08
CA LEU A 13 -3.61 8.41 5.00
C LEU A 13 -3.71 9.76 4.27
N PHE A 14 -2.82 10.02 3.31
CA PHE A 14 -2.64 11.35 2.68
C PHE A 14 -2.53 11.24 1.15
N GLU A 15 -3.36 10.41 0.51
CA GLU A 15 -3.24 10.05 -0.91
C GLU A 15 -3.16 11.26 -1.87
N ASP A 16 -3.95 12.32 -1.61
CA ASP A 16 -3.90 13.62 -2.28
C ASP A 16 -3.59 14.77 -1.30
N GLY A 17 -2.92 14.48 -0.18
CA GLY A 17 -2.60 15.48 0.83
C GLY A 17 -3.77 15.91 1.73
N GLN A 18 -4.90 15.18 1.68
CA GLN A 18 -5.97 15.34 2.67
C GLN A 18 -5.39 15.12 4.08
N GLY A 19 -5.96 15.77 5.09
CA GLY A 19 -5.48 15.64 6.47
C GLY A 19 -4.19 16.40 6.80
N LEU A 20 -3.52 17.04 5.82
CA LEU A 20 -2.32 17.84 6.04
C LEU A 20 -2.63 19.35 6.08
N THR A 21 -1.84 20.10 6.86
CA THR A 21 -1.78 21.57 6.78
C THR A 21 -0.51 21.99 6.03
N VAL A 22 -0.59 23.09 5.28
CA VAL A 22 0.54 23.61 4.49
C VAL A 22 0.70 25.12 4.65
N ASP A 23 1.91 25.64 4.41
CA ASP A 23 2.21 27.08 4.38
C ASP A 23 1.96 27.70 2.99
N SER A 24 2.34 28.96 2.80
CA SER A 24 2.20 29.67 1.52
C SER A 24 3.08 29.14 0.38
N ASN A 25 4.06 28.29 0.69
CA ASN A 25 4.92 27.59 -0.29
C ASN A 25 4.45 26.15 -0.52
N ASN A 26 3.29 25.77 0.00
CA ASN A 26 2.78 24.39 0.00
C ASN A 26 3.69 23.41 0.77
N TYR A 27 4.52 23.89 1.71
CA TYR A 27 5.29 23.02 2.58
C TYR A 27 4.42 22.53 3.73
N VAL A 28 4.55 21.25 4.07
CA VAL A 28 3.78 20.64 5.16
C VAL A 28 4.14 21.30 6.50
N THR A 29 3.12 21.74 7.23
CA THR A 29 3.25 22.36 8.56
C THR A 29 2.70 21.49 9.68
N GLY A 30 1.97 20.42 9.37
CA GLY A 30 1.41 19.50 10.36
C GLY A 30 0.20 18.71 9.85
N LEU A 31 -0.54 18.14 10.81
CA LEU A 31 -1.81 17.45 10.60
C LEU A 31 -2.99 18.38 10.89
N LYS A 32 -4.10 18.18 10.18
CA LYS A 32 -5.39 18.74 10.58
C LYS A 32 -5.88 18.03 11.85
N SER A 33 -6.60 18.75 12.71
CA SER A 33 -7.06 18.23 14.01
C SER A 33 -8.11 17.12 13.89
N ASP A 34 -8.93 17.15 12.84
CA ASP A 34 -9.91 16.11 12.54
C ASP A 34 -9.24 14.79 12.10
N PHE A 35 -8.11 14.88 11.38
CA PHE A 35 -7.35 13.70 10.97
C PHE A 35 -6.88 12.88 12.19
N GLU A 36 -6.29 13.53 13.21
CA GLU A 36 -5.82 12.81 14.40
C GLU A 36 -6.96 12.13 15.15
N THR A 37 -8.12 12.79 15.24
CA THR A 37 -9.33 12.22 15.85
C THR A 37 -9.76 10.96 15.10
N ASN A 38 -9.85 11.05 13.77
CA ASN A 38 -10.29 9.93 12.93
C ASN A 38 -9.29 8.78 12.92
N PHE A 39 -7.98 9.06 12.88
CA PHE A 39 -6.97 8.01 12.89
C PHE A 39 -6.90 7.30 14.24
N ASN A 40 -7.07 8.02 15.36
CA ASN A 40 -7.21 7.40 16.68
C ASN A 40 -8.45 6.50 16.76
N ASP A 41 -9.57 6.91 16.16
CA ASP A 41 -10.77 6.09 16.08
C ASP A 41 -10.51 4.77 15.33
N VAL A 42 -9.86 4.85 14.16
CA VAL A 42 -9.42 3.66 13.40
C VAL A 42 -8.54 2.73 14.24
N LEU A 43 -7.54 3.27 14.93
CA LEU A 43 -6.66 2.48 15.79
C LEU A 43 -7.41 1.86 16.98
N SER A 44 -8.40 2.56 17.54
CA SER A 44 -9.25 2.03 18.62
C SER A 44 -10.08 0.84 18.14
N HIS A 45 -10.65 0.95 16.93
CA HIS A 45 -11.40 -0.13 16.29
C HIS A 45 -10.50 -1.31 15.93
N ALA A 46 -9.28 -1.05 15.46
CA ALA A 46 -8.29 -2.10 15.22
C ALA A 46 -7.93 -2.84 16.52
N ALA A 47 -7.69 -2.10 17.61
CA ALA A 47 -7.40 -2.66 18.92
C ALA A 47 -8.54 -3.53 19.46
N ALA A 48 -9.78 -3.03 19.42
CA ALA A 48 -10.97 -3.76 19.87
C ALA A 48 -11.20 -5.07 19.08
N ASN A 49 -10.67 -5.15 17.86
CA ASN A 49 -10.84 -6.30 16.97
C ASN A 49 -9.59 -7.17 16.82
N GLY A 50 -8.50 -6.88 17.55
CA GLY A 50 -7.25 -7.64 17.45
C GLY A 50 -6.55 -7.49 16.10
N MET A 51 -6.86 -6.43 15.35
CA MET A 51 -6.31 -6.15 14.03
C MET A 51 -5.06 -5.28 14.12
N LYS A 52 -4.22 -5.36 13.08
CA LYS A 52 -3.16 -4.38 12.83
C LYS A 52 -3.53 -3.48 11.64
N VAL A 53 -3.11 -2.23 11.71
CA VAL A 53 -3.20 -1.25 10.63
C VAL A 53 -1.83 -1.13 9.97
N TYR A 54 -1.83 -1.09 8.65
CA TYR A 54 -0.67 -0.84 7.81
C TYR A 54 -0.92 0.49 7.08
N PRO A 55 -0.71 1.65 7.74
CA PRO A 55 -0.92 2.95 7.13
C PRO A 55 0.05 3.21 5.98
N THR A 56 -0.47 3.74 4.88
CA THR A 56 0.32 4.27 3.78
C THR A 56 0.21 5.78 3.69
N PHE A 57 1.36 6.46 3.69
CA PHE A 57 1.40 7.91 3.68
C PHE A 57 0.90 8.51 2.36
N PHE A 58 1.47 8.15 1.22
CA PHE A 58 1.23 8.85 -0.05
C PHE A 58 0.93 7.91 -1.21
N ASN A 59 0.36 8.43 -2.30
CA ASN A 59 0.03 7.68 -3.50
C ASN A 59 0.33 8.49 -4.78
N TYR A 60 -0.25 9.68 -4.92
CA TYR A 60 -0.12 10.47 -6.14
C TYR A 60 1.14 11.33 -6.17
N ALA A 61 1.56 11.77 -7.36
CA ALA A 61 2.64 12.74 -7.48
C ALA A 61 2.28 14.06 -6.75
N PRO A 62 3.17 14.60 -5.91
CA PRO A 62 2.99 15.93 -5.33
C PRO A 62 3.11 17.01 -6.42
N ASP A 63 2.80 18.26 -6.06
CA ASP A 63 2.80 19.42 -6.95
C ASP A 63 1.81 19.28 -8.13
N THR A 64 0.64 18.72 -7.83
CA THR A 64 -0.48 18.61 -8.77
C THR A 64 -1.71 19.35 -8.25
N THR A 65 -2.70 19.58 -9.11
CA THR A 65 -3.96 20.22 -8.71
C THR A 65 -4.68 19.45 -7.60
N ASN A 66 -4.61 18.13 -7.64
CA ASN A 66 -5.29 17.27 -6.67
C ASN A 66 -4.43 17.07 -5.42
N PHE A 67 -3.09 17.04 -5.55
CA PHE A 67 -2.16 16.91 -4.45
C PHE A 67 -1.27 18.17 -4.33
N PRO A 68 -1.79 19.30 -3.81
CA PRO A 68 -1.14 20.60 -3.80
C PRO A 68 -0.11 20.73 -2.66
N ILE A 69 0.78 19.76 -2.54
CA ILE A 69 1.95 19.79 -1.64
C ILE A 69 3.19 19.96 -2.50
N ALA A 70 4.12 20.82 -2.08
CA ALA A 70 5.37 21.01 -2.80
C ALA A 70 6.10 19.68 -3.03
N ASN A 71 6.78 19.56 -4.18
CA ASN A 71 7.43 18.32 -4.58
C ASN A 71 8.62 17.97 -3.67
N PHE A 72 8.33 17.22 -2.60
CA PHE A 72 9.29 16.79 -1.59
C PHE A 72 10.30 15.73 -2.07
N PHE A 73 10.22 15.28 -3.33
CA PHE A 73 11.27 14.48 -3.94
C PHE A 73 12.42 15.32 -4.48
N THR A 74 12.11 16.51 -5.01
CA THR A 74 13.08 17.37 -5.70
C THR A 74 13.38 18.68 -4.98
N ASP A 75 12.50 19.11 -4.07
CA ASP A 75 12.70 20.28 -3.21
C ASP A 75 13.12 19.84 -1.80
N ILE A 76 14.37 20.17 -1.45
CA ILE A 76 14.98 19.81 -0.16
C ILE A 76 14.32 20.52 1.03
N ASN A 77 13.77 21.73 0.85
CA ASN A 77 13.06 22.45 1.91
C ASN A 77 11.70 21.82 2.14
N ALA A 78 10.98 21.47 1.07
CA ALA A 78 9.73 20.72 1.15
C ALA A 78 9.95 19.36 1.83
N GLN A 79 11.01 18.63 1.46
CA GLN A 79 11.37 17.36 2.11
C GLN A 79 11.66 17.56 3.60
N THR A 80 12.44 18.58 3.95
CA THR A 80 12.76 18.89 5.36
C THR A 80 11.50 19.22 6.16
N ALA A 81 10.59 20.02 5.59
CA ALA A 81 9.30 20.34 6.21
C ALA A 81 8.45 19.08 6.41
N LEU A 82 8.33 18.23 5.39
CA LEU A 82 7.62 16.95 5.47
C LEU A 82 8.18 16.06 6.59
N LEU A 83 9.50 15.92 6.66
CA LEU A 83 10.15 15.08 7.66
C LEU A 83 9.96 15.60 9.08
N ASN A 84 10.11 16.92 9.28
CA ASN A 84 10.06 17.53 10.61
C ASN A 84 8.66 17.78 11.13
N ASN A 85 7.70 18.08 10.24
CA ASN A 85 6.36 18.48 10.64
C ASN A 85 5.33 17.36 10.50
N LEU A 86 5.64 16.29 9.76
CA LEU A 86 4.74 15.15 9.57
C LEU A 86 5.39 13.83 9.97
N ILE A 87 6.42 13.38 9.26
CA ILE A 87 6.90 11.99 9.40
C ILE A 87 7.43 11.72 10.82
N ARG A 88 8.34 12.58 11.34
CA ARG A 88 8.89 12.37 12.68
C ARG A 88 7.82 12.48 13.78
N PRO A 89 7.00 13.56 13.85
CA PRO A 89 5.96 13.66 14.87
C PRO A 89 4.91 12.53 14.81
N PHE A 90 4.56 12.08 13.60
CA PHE A 90 3.63 10.96 13.44
C PHE A 90 4.20 9.66 14.01
N ILE A 91 5.50 9.38 13.78
CA ILE A 91 6.17 8.21 14.36
C ILE A 91 6.40 8.36 15.87
N GLU A 92 6.67 9.56 16.37
CA GLU A 92 6.73 9.83 17.82
C GLU A 92 5.41 9.49 18.50
N THR A 93 4.29 9.87 17.87
CA THR A 93 2.94 9.67 18.41
C THR A 93 2.48 8.23 18.27
N TYR A 94 2.62 7.63 17.09
CA TYR A 94 1.99 6.35 16.74
C TYR A 94 2.97 5.19 16.59
N GLY A 95 4.27 5.43 16.47
CA GLY A 95 5.27 4.41 16.13
C GLY A 95 5.37 3.25 17.12
N SER A 96 4.98 3.46 18.38
CA SER A 96 4.96 2.42 19.42
C SER A 96 3.59 1.78 19.62
N ASN A 97 2.58 2.18 18.84
CA ASN A 97 1.24 1.61 18.94
C ASN A 97 1.27 0.16 18.44
N SER A 98 0.96 -0.78 19.33
CA SER A 98 1.02 -2.20 19.00
C SER A 98 0.04 -2.60 17.88
N ASN A 99 -1.02 -1.82 17.64
CA ASN A 99 -1.98 -2.04 16.56
C ASN A 99 -1.53 -1.47 15.21
N ILE A 100 -0.31 -0.94 15.10
CA ILE A 100 0.31 -0.65 13.80
C ILE A 100 1.30 -1.77 13.48
N ALA A 101 1.11 -2.38 12.30
CA ALA A 101 1.99 -3.44 11.82
C ALA A 101 3.28 -2.90 11.21
N ALA A 102 3.14 -1.86 10.38
CA ALA A 102 4.21 -1.22 9.63
C ALA A 102 3.73 0.13 9.07
N PHE A 103 4.64 0.94 8.55
CA PHE A 103 4.34 2.15 7.80
C PHE A 103 4.78 1.96 6.34
N GLN A 104 3.87 2.19 5.40
CA GLN A 104 4.23 2.26 3.99
C GLN A 104 4.48 3.72 3.62
N LEU A 105 5.63 3.97 3.01
CA LEU A 105 6.01 5.33 2.63
C LEU A 105 5.18 5.84 1.45
N TYR A 106 4.90 4.97 0.50
CA TYR A 106 4.29 5.35 -0.76
C TYR A 106 3.62 4.15 -1.44
N ASN A 107 2.43 4.36 -2.00
CA ASN A 107 1.77 3.43 -2.92
C ASN A 107 2.57 3.32 -4.21
N GLU A 108 2.77 2.14 -4.77
CA GLU A 108 3.10 2.00 -6.20
C GLU A 108 4.13 3.02 -6.74
N LEU A 109 5.24 3.23 -6.03
CA LEU A 109 6.09 4.41 -6.25
C LEU A 109 6.73 4.42 -7.66
N ASN A 110 6.88 3.27 -8.32
CA ASN A 110 7.25 3.22 -9.73
C ASN A 110 6.25 3.89 -10.67
N GLY A 111 4.97 3.99 -10.30
CA GLY A 111 3.96 4.72 -11.07
C GLY A 111 4.37 6.16 -11.37
N ILE A 112 5.21 6.76 -10.51
CA ILE A 112 5.80 8.08 -10.71
C ILE A 112 7.32 8.09 -10.93
N ALA A 113 8.00 6.97 -10.65
CA ALA A 113 9.46 6.86 -10.66
C ALA A 113 10.06 6.06 -11.84
N ASN A 114 9.23 5.31 -12.58
CA ASN A 114 9.63 4.48 -13.71
C ASN A 114 8.98 4.97 -15.02
N PRO A 115 9.75 5.20 -16.10
CA PRO A 115 9.25 5.72 -17.37
C PRO A 115 8.29 4.78 -18.11
N TYR A 116 8.14 3.54 -17.64
CA TYR A 116 7.09 2.62 -18.10
C TYR A 116 5.68 3.18 -17.87
N PHE A 117 5.48 3.95 -16.79
CA PHE A 117 4.17 4.47 -16.41
C PHE A 117 3.97 5.90 -16.93
N SER A 118 2.72 6.22 -17.29
CA SER A 118 2.33 7.57 -17.75
C SER A 118 2.45 8.64 -16.66
N GLY A 119 2.47 8.25 -15.39
CA GLY A 119 2.63 9.14 -14.23
C GLY A 119 4.08 9.52 -13.93
N TYR A 120 5.04 9.11 -14.75
CA TYR A 120 6.47 9.36 -14.55
C TYR A 120 6.80 10.86 -14.41
N VAL A 121 7.26 11.26 -13.22
CA VAL A 121 7.65 12.67 -12.91
C VAL A 121 9.00 12.78 -12.23
N ILE A 122 9.50 11.71 -11.61
CA ILE A 122 10.83 11.65 -11.00
C ILE A 122 11.56 10.41 -11.52
N ASN A 123 12.89 10.41 -11.48
CA ASN A 123 13.62 9.18 -11.80
C ASN A 123 13.79 8.29 -10.57
N GLN A 124 14.10 7.02 -10.83
CA GLN A 124 14.29 5.98 -9.82
C GLN A 124 15.35 6.34 -8.75
N ALA A 125 16.42 7.05 -9.13
CA ALA A 125 17.48 7.44 -8.19
C ALA A 125 16.99 8.48 -7.17
N VAL A 126 16.17 9.44 -7.62
CA VAL A 126 15.51 10.42 -6.74
C VAL A 126 14.53 9.73 -5.79
N ALA A 127 13.71 8.80 -6.30
CA ALA A 127 12.81 8.01 -5.49
C ALA A 127 13.56 7.18 -4.42
N LYS A 128 14.65 6.50 -4.80
CA LYS A 128 15.51 5.74 -3.88
C LYS A 128 16.11 6.62 -2.79
N ALA A 129 16.62 7.80 -3.15
CA ALA A 129 17.18 8.75 -2.19
C ALA A 129 16.12 9.19 -1.16
N TRP A 130 14.91 9.50 -1.61
CA TRP A 130 13.80 9.87 -0.73
C TRP A 130 13.35 8.72 0.18
N VAL A 131 13.22 7.49 -0.33
CA VAL A 131 12.90 6.31 0.50
C VAL A 131 13.99 6.10 1.57
N THR A 132 15.26 6.26 1.20
CA THR A 132 16.40 6.10 2.12
C THR A 132 16.36 7.14 3.24
N SER A 133 16.19 8.43 2.89
CA SER A 133 16.16 9.52 3.89
C SER A 133 14.94 9.43 4.80
N THR A 134 13.77 9.10 4.24
CA THR A 134 12.52 8.97 5.00
C THR A 134 12.57 7.76 5.93
N THR A 135 13.08 6.61 5.46
CA THR A 135 13.28 5.44 6.32
C THR A 135 14.26 5.76 7.46
N ALA A 136 15.38 6.43 7.17
CA ALA A 136 16.33 6.85 8.21
C ALA A 136 15.69 7.82 9.22
N ALA A 137 14.83 8.74 8.77
CA ALA A 137 14.09 9.64 9.65
C ALA A 137 13.16 8.87 10.60
N ILE A 138 12.37 7.93 10.09
CA ILE A 138 11.51 7.06 10.90
C ILE A 138 12.34 6.28 11.92
N LYS A 139 13.40 5.61 11.46
CA LYS A 139 14.26 4.76 12.31
C LYS A 139 15.02 5.55 13.38
N SER A 140 15.31 6.84 13.13
CA SER A 140 15.93 7.71 14.13
C SER A 140 14.99 8.11 15.27
N VAL A 141 13.68 8.08 15.03
CA VAL A 141 12.65 8.31 16.06
C VAL A 141 12.31 7.00 16.76
N ASN A 142 12.06 5.95 15.98
CA ASN A 142 11.74 4.63 16.49
C ASN A 142 12.38 3.54 15.62
N SER A 143 13.48 2.96 16.11
CA SER A 143 14.23 1.94 15.40
C SER A 143 13.46 0.62 15.21
N ALA A 144 12.42 0.38 16.02
CA ALA A 144 11.56 -0.80 15.94
C ALA A 144 10.39 -0.65 14.96
N ALA A 145 10.06 0.58 14.52
CA ALA A 145 8.98 0.82 13.57
C ALA A 145 9.31 0.13 12.23
N LYS A 146 8.42 -0.72 11.72
CA LYS A 146 8.61 -1.40 10.43
C LYS A 146 8.24 -0.47 9.28
N VAL A 147 9.07 -0.40 8.24
CA VAL A 147 8.92 0.49 7.10
C VAL A 147 8.95 -0.30 5.80
N SER A 148 8.20 0.16 4.82
CA SER A 148 8.08 -0.48 3.49
C SER A 148 7.74 0.54 2.42
N VAL A 149 7.87 0.12 1.17
CA VAL A 149 7.41 0.86 -0.02
C VAL A 149 6.82 -0.15 -1.00
N SER A 150 5.72 0.20 -1.67
CA SER A 150 5.11 -0.65 -2.69
C SER A 150 5.55 -0.30 -4.09
N GLN A 151 5.47 -1.28 -4.98
CA GLN A 151 5.70 -1.17 -6.42
C GLN A 151 4.68 -2.00 -7.18
N ILE A 152 4.29 -1.56 -8.37
CA ILE A 152 3.54 -2.37 -9.34
C ILE A 152 4.51 -3.35 -10.00
N TYR A 153 4.17 -4.63 -10.05
CA TYR A 153 4.90 -5.59 -10.86
C TYR A 153 4.65 -5.34 -12.35
N ILE A 154 5.71 -5.14 -13.13
CA ILE A 154 5.63 -5.07 -14.58
C ILE A 154 5.87 -6.48 -15.14
N ASN A 155 4.84 -7.07 -15.72
CA ASN A 155 4.88 -8.42 -16.28
C ASN A 155 4.84 -8.37 -17.82
N ASP A 156 5.99 -8.14 -18.44
CA ASP A 156 6.12 -8.22 -19.90
C ASP A 156 7.47 -8.82 -20.33
N ALA A 157 7.64 -9.02 -21.64
CA ALA A 157 8.84 -9.65 -22.21
C ALA A 157 10.14 -8.85 -22.02
N TYR A 158 10.05 -7.58 -21.62
CA TYR A 158 11.17 -6.65 -21.48
C TYR A 158 11.54 -6.38 -20.02
N HIS A 159 10.67 -6.74 -19.07
CA HIS A 159 10.86 -6.52 -17.64
C HIS A 159 10.98 -7.85 -16.90
N ALA A 160 12.22 -8.25 -16.60
CA ALA A 160 12.48 -9.47 -15.85
C ALA A 160 11.92 -9.36 -14.41
N VAL A 161 11.37 -10.47 -13.88
CA VAL A 161 10.82 -10.57 -12.52
C VAL A 161 11.75 -9.97 -11.47
N GLY A 162 13.04 -10.32 -11.53
CA GLY A 162 14.08 -9.87 -10.59
C GLY A 162 14.40 -8.38 -10.60
N MET A 163 13.75 -7.58 -11.46
CA MET A 163 13.91 -6.12 -11.48
C MET A 163 12.89 -5.40 -10.60
N SER A 164 11.82 -6.07 -10.16
CA SER A 164 10.81 -5.42 -9.31
C SER A 164 11.35 -5.18 -7.90
N ASN A 165 11.19 -3.97 -7.38
CA ASN A 165 11.69 -3.52 -6.08
C ASN A 165 13.22 -3.53 -5.87
N VAL A 166 14.02 -4.03 -6.82
CA VAL A 166 15.49 -4.13 -6.68
C VAL A 166 16.14 -2.76 -6.43
N ASP A 167 15.56 -1.71 -6.98
CA ASP A 167 16.03 -0.34 -6.80
C ASP A 167 15.98 0.13 -5.35
N TYR A 168 15.11 -0.44 -4.52
CA TYR A 168 14.96 -0.09 -3.11
C TYR A 168 15.77 -0.98 -2.18
N VAL A 169 16.56 -1.92 -2.72
CA VAL A 169 17.55 -2.66 -1.94
C VAL A 169 18.58 -1.70 -1.35
N GLY A 170 18.82 -1.86 -0.05
CA GLY A 170 19.73 -1.02 0.73
C GLY A 170 19.14 0.30 1.23
N THR A 171 17.85 0.58 1.03
CA THR A 171 17.20 1.81 1.53
C THR A 171 16.84 1.76 3.01
N GLY A 172 16.96 0.58 3.65
CA GLY A 172 16.66 0.37 5.06
C GLY A 172 15.22 -0.07 5.36
N VAL A 173 14.38 -0.26 4.34
CA VAL A 173 13.05 -0.85 4.51
C VAL A 173 13.13 -2.26 5.12
N ASP A 174 12.13 -2.64 5.89
CA ASP A 174 12.09 -3.91 6.61
C ASP A 174 11.52 -5.05 5.76
N PHE A 175 10.71 -4.72 4.76
CA PHE A 175 10.16 -5.65 3.78
C PHE A 175 9.77 -4.92 2.50
N TYR A 176 9.67 -5.69 1.42
CA TYR A 176 9.20 -5.20 0.12
C TYR A 176 7.73 -5.54 -0.07
N ASN A 177 7.02 -4.64 -0.74
CA ASN A 177 5.62 -4.79 -1.05
C ASN A 177 5.47 -4.70 -2.58
N ILE A 178 4.86 -5.72 -3.19
CA ILE A 178 4.66 -5.81 -4.65
C ILE A 178 3.18 -5.99 -4.94
N HIS A 179 2.66 -5.19 -5.87
CA HIS A 179 1.29 -5.28 -6.34
C HIS A 179 1.24 -6.06 -7.65
N ILE A 180 0.33 -7.01 -7.77
CA ILE A 180 0.18 -7.85 -8.97
C ILE A 180 -1.29 -7.97 -9.32
N TYR A 181 -1.67 -7.54 -10.52
CA TYR A 181 -3.02 -7.71 -11.06
C TYR A 181 -2.98 -8.71 -12.22
N SER A 182 -3.87 -9.70 -12.20
CA SER A 182 -3.97 -10.77 -13.20
C SER A 182 -5.37 -11.41 -13.21
N ASP A 183 -5.84 -11.81 -14.39
CA ASP A 183 -7.11 -12.53 -14.61
C ASP A 183 -7.01 -14.04 -14.32
N ASN A 184 -5.90 -14.49 -13.78
CA ASN A 184 -5.74 -15.88 -13.36
C ASN A 184 -5.13 -16.00 -11.96
N GLY A 185 -4.09 -15.22 -11.65
CA GLY A 185 -3.45 -15.19 -10.34
C GLY A 185 -2.59 -16.41 -9.99
N ALA A 186 -2.72 -17.52 -10.73
CA ALA A 186 -1.95 -18.75 -10.49
C ALA A 186 -0.50 -18.65 -10.99
N GLU A 187 -0.22 -17.72 -11.91
CA GLU A 187 1.07 -17.55 -12.57
C GLU A 187 2.00 -16.55 -11.87
N ILE A 188 1.61 -16.01 -10.71
CA ILE A 188 2.47 -15.05 -10.01
C ILE A 188 3.81 -15.68 -9.64
N PRO A 189 4.93 -14.95 -9.75
CA PRO A 189 6.23 -15.47 -9.35
C PRO A 189 6.28 -15.82 -7.86
N ALA A 190 7.09 -16.83 -7.51
CA ALA A 190 7.47 -17.05 -6.12
C ALA A 190 8.23 -15.83 -5.59
N ALA A 191 8.10 -15.53 -4.28
CA ALA A 191 8.75 -14.39 -3.65
C ALA A 191 10.29 -14.40 -3.84
N SER A 192 10.91 -15.57 -3.90
CA SER A 192 12.34 -15.73 -4.15
C SER A 192 12.79 -15.29 -5.55
N ALA A 193 11.89 -15.28 -6.55
CA ALA A 193 12.22 -14.90 -7.92
C ALA A 193 12.55 -13.41 -8.08
N PHE A 194 12.14 -12.58 -7.11
CA PHE A 194 12.45 -11.15 -7.09
C PHE A 194 13.88 -10.84 -6.64
N ASN A 195 14.63 -11.82 -6.12
CA ASN A 195 16.02 -11.67 -5.65
C ASN A 195 16.21 -10.54 -4.63
N LEU A 196 15.22 -10.34 -3.75
CA LEU A 196 15.24 -9.31 -2.73
C LEU A 196 15.86 -9.82 -1.42
N ASP A 197 16.46 -8.91 -0.64
CA ASP A 197 17.24 -9.21 0.57
C ASP A 197 16.40 -9.20 1.86
N LYS A 198 15.08 -9.03 1.74
CA LYS A 198 14.10 -8.94 2.83
C LYS A 198 12.82 -9.68 2.46
N PRO A 199 11.93 -9.98 3.43
CA PRO A 199 10.62 -10.55 3.14
C PRO A 199 9.84 -9.74 2.09
N VAL A 200 9.05 -10.44 1.28
CA VAL A 200 8.25 -9.85 0.20
C VAL A 200 6.78 -10.14 0.48
N TYR A 201 5.95 -9.10 0.46
CA TYR A 201 4.50 -9.16 0.62
C TYR A 201 3.82 -8.88 -0.72
N LEU A 202 2.76 -9.65 -1.01
CA LEU A 202 1.85 -9.37 -2.12
C LEU A 202 0.88 -8.30 -1.63
N GLY A 203 1.22 -7.04 -1.87
CA GLY A 203 0.65 -5.88 -1.17
C GLY A 203 -0.68 -5.38 -1.68
N GLU A 204 -0.97 -5.69 -2.94
CA GLU A 204 -2.28 -5.59 -3.58
C GLU A 204 -2.34 -6.67 -4.66
N PHE A 205 -3.50 -7.29 -4.82
CA PHE A 205 -3.77 -8.13 -5.97
C PHE A 205 -5.26 -8.17 -6.29
N GLY A 206 -5.57 -8.49 -7.55
CA GLY A 206 -6.92 -8.60 -8.07
C GLY A 206 -6.92 -8.91 -9.57
N GLU A 207 -8.12 -9.08 -10.12
CA GLU A 207 -8.34 -9.24 -11.57
C GLU A 207 -8.05 -7.92 -12.31
N VAL A 208 -7.59 -8.02 -13.55
CA VAL A 208 -7.39 -6.89 -14.47
C VAL A 208 -8.69 -6.61 -15.22
N THR A 209 -9.32 -7.66 -15.73
CA THR A 209 -10.61 -7.65 -16.42
C THR A 209 -11.71 -8.08 -15.46
N GLY A 210 -12.81 -7.34 -15.52
CA GLY A 210 -13.97 -7.64 -14.72
C GLY A 210 -14.88 -8.63 -15.42
N GLU A 211 -14.76 -9.92 -15.08
CA GLU A 211 -15.47 -11.02 -15.78
C GLU A 211 -16.61 -11.64 -14.94
N GLY A 212 -16.89 -11.06 -13.76
CA GLY A 212 -18.00 -11.45 -12.89
C GLY A 212 -17.60 -12.40 -11.76
N ASP A 213 -18.57 -12.74 -10.91
CA ASP A 213 -18.29 -13.32 -9.59
C ASP A 213 -17.62 -14.69 -9.63
N SER A 214 -17.91 -15.52 -10.64
CA SER A 214 -17.28 -16.85 -10.77
C SER A 214 -15.80 -16.72 -11.09
N HIS A 215 -15.46 -15.90 -12.09
CA HIS A 215 -14.08 -15.67 -12.48
C HIS A 215 -13.28 -15.05 -11.33
N GLN A 216 -13.86 -14.04 -10.68
CA GLN A 216 -13.22 -13.40 -9.55
C GLN A 216 -12.96 -14.37 -8.38
N ASN A 217 -13.87 -15.31 -8.11
CA ASN A 217 -13.63 -16.33 -7.09
C ASN A 217 -12.41 -17.20 -7.45
N ASP A 218 -12.30 -17.63 -8.71
CA ASP A 218 -11.16 -18.42 -9.18
C ASP A 218 -9.86 -17.63 -9.04
N VAL A 219 -9.85 -16.36 -9.47
CA VAL A 219 -8.70 -15.45 -9.35
C VAL A 219 -8.27 -15.27 -7.89
N ILE A 220 -9.22 -14.98 -6.99
CA ILE A 220 -8.94 -14.82 -5.55
C ILE A 220 -8.27 -16.10 -5.00
N TYR A 221 -8.88 -17.26 -5.25
CA TYR A 221 -8.36 -18.54 -4.78
C TYR A 221 -6.94 -18.79 -5.30
N ASN A 222 -6.73 -18.63 -6.61
CA ASN A 222 -5.47 -18.85 -7.28
C ASN A 222 -4.35 -17.97 -6.73
N PHE A 223 -4.61 -16.67 -6.54
CA PHE A 223 -3.62 -15.76 -5.94
C PHE A 223 -3.23 -16.19 -4.54
N PHE A 224 -4.18 -16.55 -3.68
CA PHE A 224 -3.87 -16.97 -2.31
C PHE A 224 -3.09 -18.30 -2.27
N VAL A 225 -3.47 -19.27 -3.11
CA VAL A 225 -2.75 -20.55 -3.25
C VAL A 225 -1.33 -20.31 -3.78
N ALA A 226 -1.17 -19.52 -4.83
CA ALA A 226 0.12 -19.20 -5.42
C ALA A 226 1.00 -18.38 -4.46
N ALA A 227 0.42 -17.44 -3.71
CA ALA A 227 1.16 -16.67 -2.70
C ALA A 227 1.67 -17.57 -1.56
N LYS A 228 0.81 -18.46 -1.05
CA LYS A 228 1.18 -19.46 -0.01
C LYS A 228 2.27 -20.39 -0.51
N ALA A 229 2.13 -20.95 -1.72
CA ALA A 229 3.11 -21.87 -2.31
C ALA A 229 4.43 -21.16 -2.69
N GLY A 230 4.35 -19.90 -3.12
CA GLY A 230 5.48 -19.08 -3.55
C GLY A 230 6.30 -18.46 -2.42
N GLY A 231 5.96 -18.73 -1.16
CA GLY A 231 6.71 -18.27 0.00
C GLY A 231 6.58 -16.77 0.28
N TRP A 232 5.47 -16.16 -0.11
CA TRP A 232 5.18 -14.76 0.22
C TRP A 232 4.94 -14.61 1.73
N ALA A 233 5.44 -13.51 2.30
CA ALA A 233 5.33 -13.25 3.75
C ALA A 233 3.91 -12.84 4.19
N GLY A 234 3.08 -12.43 3.24
CA GLY A 234 1.67 -12.11 3.41
C GLY A 234 1.06 -11.64 2.09
N ALA A 235 -0.27 -11.65 2.01
CA ALA A 235 -1.02 -11.26 0.82
C ALA A 235 -2.22 -10.38 1.20
N PHE A 236 -2.38 -9.27 0.49
CA PHE A 236 -3.44 -8.27 0.70
C PHE A 236 -4.26 -8.14 -0.58
N TYR A 237 -5.51 -8.59 -0.54
CA TYR A 237 -6.41 -8.43 -1.69
C TYR A 237 -6.88 -6.97 -1.82
N TRP A 238 -6.88 -6.45 -3.04
CA TRP A 238 -7.50 -5.16 -3.35
C TRP A 238 -8.95 -5.39 -3.79
N ASN A 239 -9.93 -5.03 -2.99
CA ASN A 239 -9.92 -4.49 -1.64
C ASN A 239 -10.97 -5.23 -0.77
N LEU A 240 -11.15 -4.84 0.49
CA LEU A 240 -12.06 -5.57 1.38
C LEU A 240 -13.53 -5.45 0.92
N GLY A 241 -13.97 -4.25 0.53
CA GLY A 241 -15.39 -3.91 0.37
C GLY A 241 -16.21 -3.99 1.66
N PHE A 242 -17.30 -3.23 1.74
CA PHE A 242 -18.33 -3.41 2.77
C PHE A 242 -19.71 -2.95 2.26
N ALA A 243 -20.78 -3.48 2.86
CA ALA A 243 -22.14 -3.07 2.54
C ALA A 243 -22.32 -1.56 2.75
N GLY A 244 -22.68 -0.83 1.67
CA GLY A 244 -22.82 0.64 1.70
C GLY A 244 -21.56 1.42 1.34
N SER A 245 -20.44 0.77 1.03
CA SER A 245 -19.29 1.41 0.36
C SER A 245 -19.66 1.82 -1.09
N GLN A 246 -18.98 2.85 -1.62
CA GLN A 246 -19.27 3.62 -2.86
C GLN A 246 -19.82 2.82 -4.08
N PRO A 247 -20.54 3.49 -5.01
CA PRO A 247 -20.97 2.89 -6.28
C PRO A 247 -19.77 2.34 -7.07
N GLY A 248 -19.83 1.08 -7.48
CA GLY A 248 -18.71 0.35 -8.10
C GLY A 248 -18.13 -0.78 -7.24
N VAL A 249 -18.55 -0.87 -5.98
CA VAL A 249 -18.41 -2.09 -5.17
C VAL A 249 -19.65 -2.98 -5.32
N CYS A 250 -20.82 -2.36 -5.51
CA CYS A 250 -22.13 -3.02 -5.63
C CYS A 250 -23.11 -2.35 -6.59
N GLY A 251 -22.60 -1.80 -7.70
CA GLY A 251 -23.43 -1.33 -8.81
C GLY A 251 -23.53 -2.39 -9.90
N THR A 252 -24.62 -2.37 -10.68
CA THR A 252 -24.75 -3.16 -11.93
C THR A 252 -23.73 -2.77 -13.01
N ASP A 253 -23.00 -1.67 -12.79
CA ASP A 253 -22.24 -0.97 -13.82
C ASP A 253 -20.71 -1.08 -13.65
N SER A 254 -20.18 -1.75 -12.61
CA SER A 254 -18.76 -2.12 -12.59
C SER A 254 -18.61 -3.57 -13.03
N THR A 255 -17.97 -3.76 -14.19
CA THR A 255 -17.54 -5.09 -14.62
C THR A 255 -16.47 -5.63 -13.68
N ILE A 256 -15.61 -4.75 -13.15
CA ILE A 256 -14.57 -5.13 -12.20
C ILE A 256 -15.08 -4.99 -10.77
N LYS A 257 -15.06 -6.11 -10.03
CA LYS A 257 -15.57 -6.17 -8.67
C LYS A 257 -14.39 -6.27 -7.72
N TYR A 258 -13.71 -5.19 -7.37
CA TYR A 258 -12.52 -5.25 -6.51
C TYR A 258 -12.84 -5.48 -5.02
N THR A 259 -13.70 -6.42 -4.63
CA THR A 259 -14.08 -6.57 -3.21
C THR A 259 -14.06 -8.01 -2.72
N LEU A 260 -13.48 -8.26 -1.55
CA LEU A 260 -13.47 -9.59 -0.95
C LEU A 260 -14.84 -9.97 -0.36
N TYR A 261 -15.68 -8.97 -0.09
CA TYR A 261 -17.10 -9.13 0.22
C TYR A 261 -17.98 -8.93 -1.02
N ASN A 262 -18.99 -9.78 -1.18
CA ASN A 262 -20.04 -9.59 -2.17
C ASN A 262 -21.06 -8.52 -1.69
N CYS A 263 -22.06 -8.25 -2.52
CA CYS A 263 -23.02 -7.19 -2.27
C CYS A 263 -24.07 -7.50 -1.23
N GLU A 264 -24.20 -8.78 -0.89
CA GLU A 264 -24.99 -9.28 0.21
C GLU A 264 -24.22 -9.24 1.54
N GLY A 265 -22.97 -8.76 1.53
CA GLY A 265 -22.12 -8.69 2.72
C GLY A 265 -21.52 -10.04 3.14
N GLY A 266 -21.55 -11.05 2.25
CA GLY A 266 -20.89 -12.34 2.41
C GLY A 266 -19.48 -12.36 1.85
N GLU A 267 -18.63 -13.21 2.42
CA GLU A 267 -17.28 -13.49 1.91
C GLU A 267 -17.36 -14.14 0.52
N ARG A 268 -16.45 -13.75 -0.39
CA ARG A 268 -16.34 -14.40 -1.71
C ARG A 268 -15.88 -15.85 -1.61
N GLY A 269 -16.41 -16.68 -2.51
CA GLY A 269 -16.22 -18.13 -2.50
C GLY A 269 -14.76 -18.55 -2.58
N GLY A 270 -13.96 -17.87 -3.42
CA GLY A 270 -12.55 -18.19 -3.59
C GLY A 270 -11.71 -18.04 -2.32
N TYR A 271 -11.99 -17.00 -1.52
CA TYR A 271 -11.31 -16.83 -0.24
C TYR A 271 -11.74 -17.87 0.80
N ASN A 272 -13.04 -18.16 0.86
CA ASN A 272 -13.57 -19.23 1.70
C ASN A 272 -12.93 -20.58 1.38
N GLU A 273 -12.82 -20.93 0.10
CA GLU A 273 -12.20 -22.18 -0.33
C GLU A 273 -10.75 -22.27 0.11
N PHE A 274 -9.95 -21.20 -0.10
CA PHE A 274 -8.56 -21.14 0.35
C PHE A 274 -8.44 -21.30 1.88
N LYS A 275 -9.29 -20.61 2.65
CA LYS A 275 -9.24 -20.59 4.11
C LYS A 275 -9.40 -21.97 4.74
N TYR A 276 -10.13 -22.87 4.07
CA TYR A 276 -10.38 -24.24 4.54
C TYR A 276 -9.56 -25.32 3.81
N SER A 277 -8.56 -24.92 3.00
CA SER A 277 -7.60 -25.80 2.32
C SER A 277 -6.24 -25.92 3.02
#